data_AF-A0A535XI91-F1
#
_entry.id   AF-A0A535XI91-F1
#
_cell.length_a   1.000
_cell.length_b   1.000
_cell.length_c   1.000
_cell.angle_alpha   90.00
_cell.angle_beta   90.00
_cell.angle_gamma   90.00
#
_symmetry.space_group_name_H-M   'P 1'
#
loop_
_entity.id
_entity.type
_entity.pdbx_description
1 polymer ?
#
loop_
_entity_poly.entity_id
_entity_poly.type
_entity_poly.pdbx_seq_one_letter_code
_entity_poly.pdbx_strand_id
1 'polypeptide(L)'
;MTVPGQIRSRLDAAGRAVPRWPVPADRPAERGQALVEFVAVLLPLLLIVVAIIQFGLLFGANVTLTNAAREGARAGTIYVYDRNHTKAWNDGQRCAAALTAATQAFGLLSNASPYFSATTTSGACTTNTGETQANGDLTVAYCASLATPTSACPNSLDPTTTCAPDTRQGCLMQVSLTYRSDIIVPFIGQLLTRDTNGRFVQRVTATMVVN
;
A
#
# COMPACT_ATOMS: atom_id res chain seq x y z
N MET A 1 50.46 37.95 -46.94
CA MET A 1 51.14 38.96 -46.10
C MET A 1 50.09 39.88 -45.53
N THR A 2 49.85 39.76 -44.24
CA THR A 2 48.83 40.40 -43.43
C THR A 2 49.29 41.80 -43.01
N VAL A 3 48.48 42.82 -43.29
CA VAL A 3 48.66 44.18 -42.74
C VAL A 3 47.96 44.24 -41.39
N PRO A 4 48.66 44.47 -40.26
CA PRO A 4 47.99 44.72 -38.99
C PRO A 4 47.47 46.15 -38.96
N GLY A 5 46.16 46.29 -38.76
CA GLY A 5 45.50 47.57 -38.53
C GLY A 5 46.04 48.25 -37.28
N GLN A 6 46.66 49.42 -37.47
CA GLN A 6 47.16 50.27 -36.41
C GLN A 6 46.02 50.79 -35.53
N ILE A 7 46.04 50.41 -34.25
CA ILE A 7 45.15 50.93 -33.22
C ILE A 7 45.52 52.40 -32.99
N ARG A 8 44.72 53.32 -33.52
CA ARG A 8 44.88 54.76 -33.26
C ARG A 8 44.58 55.03 -31.78
N SER A 9 45.62 55.29 -31.00
CA SER A 9 45.50 55.86 -29.67
C SER A 9 44.83 57.24 -29.78
N ARG A 10 43.74 57.44 -29.05
CA ARG A 10 43.10 58.75 -28.94
C ARG A 10 44.00 59.63 -28.08
N LEU A 11 44.68 60.58 -28.72
CA LEU A 11 45.39 61.66 -28.03
C LEU A 11 44.43 62.84 -27.88
N ASP A 12 44.47 63.51 -26.72
CA ASP A 12 43.73 64.77 -26.53
C ASP A 12 44.34 65.90 -27.39
N ALA A 13 43.66 67.04 -27.49
CA ALA A 13 44.08 68.19 -28.30
C ALA A 13 45.51 68.71 -27.99
N ALA A 14 46.10 68.32 -26.87
CA ALA A 14 47.46 68.63 -26.45
C ALA A 14 48.48 67.47 -26.65
N GLY A 15 48.13 66.41 -27.37
CA GLY A 15 49.06 65.31 -27.71
C GLY A 15 49.47 64.42 -26.53
N ARG A 16 48.69 64.40 -25.44
CA ARG A 16 48.95 63.53 -24.28
C ARG A 16 48.14 62.24 -24.37
N ALA A 17 48.76 61.13 -23.97
CA ALA A 17 48.07 59.85 -23.82
C ALA A 17 47.06 59.97 -22.68
N VAL A 18 45.78 59.78 -22.99
CA VAL A 18 44.71 59.85 -22.00
C VAL A 18 44.82 58.62 -21.09
N PRO A 19 44.96 58.77 -19.75
CA PRO A 19 44.95 57.64 -18.85
C PRO A 19 43.58 56.96 -18.95
N ARG A 20 43.57 55.72 -19.44
CA ARG A 20 42.36 54.92 -19.50
C ARG A 20 42.06 54.44 -18.09
N TRP A 21 41.13 55.12 -17.42
CA TRP A 21 40.65 54.66 -16.11
C TRP A 21 40.19 53.20 -16.23
N PRO A 22 40.65 52.29 -15.33
CA PRO A 22 40.11 50.95 -15.25
C PRO A 22 38.62 51.09 -14.93
N VAL A 23 37.76 50.80 -15.91
CA VAL A 23 36.34 50.65 -15.64
C VAL A 23 36.22 49.47 -14.67
N PRO A 24 35.66 49.65 -13.46
CA PRO A 24 35.42 48.52 -12.57
C PRO A 24 34.58 47.51 -13.34
N ALA A 25 35.09 46.29 -13.50
CA ALA A 25 34.30 45.21 -14.06
C ALA A 25 33.08 45.04 -13.15
N ASP A 26 31.91 45.38 -13.67
CA ASP A 26 30.65 45.25 -12.97
C ASP A 26 30.49 43.76 -12.64
N ARG A 27 30.65 43.41 -11.35
CA ARG A 27 30.49 42.03 -10.90
C ARG A 27 29.03 41.69 -11.16
N PRO A 28 28.70 40.68 -12.00
CA PRO A 28 27.32 40.34 -12.25
C PRO A 28 26.66 40.03 -10.91
N ALA A 29 25.70 40.87 -10.53
CA ALA A 29 24.98 40.74 -9.29
C ALA A 29 24.38 39.32 -9.19
N GLU A 30 24.52 38.69 -8.02
CA GLU A 30 24.05 37.35 -7.62
C GLU A 30 22.50 37.23 -7.59
N ARG A 31 21.83 37.80 -8.61
CA ARG A 31 20.38 37.82 -8.78
C ARG A 31 19.91 36.41 -9.16
N GLY A 32 19.81 35.53 -8.17
CA GLY A 32 19.33 34.16 -8.32
C GLY A 32 19.84 33.18 -7.27
N GLN A 33 20.93 33.50 -6.56
CA GLN A 33 21.53 32.58 -5.58
C GLN A 33 20.57 32.25 -4.43
N ALA A 34 19.90 33.26 -3.88
CA ALA A 34 18.92 33.07 -2.80
C ALA A 34 17.75 32.15 -3.21
N LEU A 35 17.34 32.18 -4.49
CA LEU A 35 16.29 31.30 -5.00
C LEU A 35 16.79 29.85 -5.13
N VAL A 36 18.04 29.65 -5.54
CA VAL A 36 18.66 28.32 -5.61
C VAL A 36 18.84 27.71 -4.22
N GLU A 37 19.32 28.48 -3.25
CA GLU A 37 19.45 28.01 -1.86
C GLU A 37 18.09 27.67 -1.23
N PHE A 38 17.07 28.49 -1.51
CA PHE A 38 15.70 28.21 -1.06
C PHE A 38 15.16 26.90 -1.66
N VAL A 39 15.33 26.67 -2.97
CA VAL A 39 14.90 25.42 -3.61
C VAL A 39 15.68 24.21 -3.09
N ALA A 40 16.98 24.38 -2.81
CA ALA A 40 17.83 23.33 -2.27
C ALA A 40 17.37 22.82 -0.89
N VAL A 41 16.73 23.68 -0.08
CA VAL A 41 16.14 23.29 1.21
C VAL A 41 14.67 22.88 1.08
N LEU A 42 13.89 23.58 0.25
CA LEU A 42 12.47 23.33 0.07
C LEU A 42 12.19 21.96 -0.55
N LEU A 43 12.97 21.56 -1.55
CA LEU A 43 12.77 20.29 -2.26
C LEU A 43 12.88 19.06 -1.32
N PRO A 44 13.95 18.86 -0.54
CA PRO A 44 14.04 17.74 0.39
C PRO A 44 13.01 17.84 1.52
N LEU A 45 12.69 19.06 1.99
CA LEU A 45 11.65 19.26 2.99
C LEU A 45 10.28 18.77 2.49
N LEU A 46 9.92 19.11 1.26
CA LEU A 46 8.66 18.68 0.65
C LEU A 46 8.60 17.16 0.46
N LEU A 47 9.71 16.52 0.09
CA LEU A 47 9.80 15.07 0.01
C LEU A 47 9.56 14.40 1.37
N ILE A 48 10.13 14.95 2.45
CA ILE A 48 9.92 14.43 3.82
C ILE A 48 8.46 14.60 4.24
N VAL A 49 7.85 15.76 3.98
CA VAL A 49 6.44 16.00 4.32
C VAL A 49 5.52 15.03 3.58
N VAL A 50 5.71 14.85 2.27
CA VAL A 50 4.93 13.89 1.47
C VAL A 50 5.15 12.46 1.96
N ALA A 51 6.38 12.10 2.33
CA ALA A 51 6.70 10.80 2.91
C ALA A 51 5.95 10.55 4.23
N ILE A 52 5.91 11.53 5.14
CA ILE A 52 5.20 11.43 6.43
C ILE A 52 3.69 11.27 6.20
N ILE A 53 3.10 12.09 5.31
CA ILE A 53 1.68 12.02 4.99
C ILE A 53 1.34 10.64 4.41
N GLN A 54 2.14 10.16 3.45
CA GLN A 54 1.93 8.87 2.84
C GLN A 54 2.04 7.72 3.85
N PHE A 55 3.03 7.77 4.76
CA PHE A 55 3.15 6.80 5.83
C PHE A 55 1.91 6.80 6.74
N GLY A 56 1.41 7.99 7.11
CA GLY A 56 0.18 8.12 7.90
C GLY A 56 -1.04 7.48 7.24
N LEU A 57 -1.22 7.71 5.93
CA LEU A 57 -2.31 7.09 5.16
C LEU A 57 -2.16 5.55 5.11
N LEU A 58 -0.95 5.06 4.91
CA LEU A 58 -0.65 3.63 4.84
C LEU A 58 -0.89 2.92 6.18
N PHE A 59 -0.49 3.55 7.27
CA PHE A 59 -0.74 3.06 8.62
C PHE A 59 -2.23 3.07 8.96
N GLY A 60 -2.94 4.16 8.62
CA GLY A 60 -4.39 4.24 8.76
C GLY A 60 -5.12 3.13 7.99
N ALA A 61 -4.66 2.82 6.78
CA ALA A 61 -5.17 1.69 6.01
C ALA A 61 -4.93 0.35 6.73
N ASN A 62 -3.75 0.13 7.31
CA ASN A 62 -3.45 -1.09 8.06
C ASN A 62 -4.37 -1.29 9.28
N VAL A 63 -4.62 -0.22 10.04
CA VAL A 63 -5.53 -0.26 11.20
C VAL A 63 -6.95 -0.58 10.74
N THR A 64 -7.41 0.07 9.68
CA THR A 64 -8.75 -0.15 9.11
C THR A 64 -8.92 -1.59 8.61
N LEU A 65 -7.92 -2.12 7.89
CA LEU A 65 -7.90 -3.51 7.43
C LEU A 65 -7.93 -4.50 8.58
N THR A 66 -7.15 -4.25 9.65
CA THR A 66 -7.12 -5.12 10.83
C THR A 66 -8.49 -5.18 11.51
N ASN A 67 -9.15 -4.03 11.63
CA ASN A 67 -10.51 -3.97 12.16
C ASN A 67 -11.50 -4.72 11.25
N ALA A 68 -11.39 -4.52 9.93
CA ALA A 68 -12.22 -5.21 8.96
C ALA A 68 -12.04 -6.74 8.98
N ALA A 69 -10.82 -7.24 9.13
CA ALA A 69 -10.56 -8.68 9.27
C ALA A 69 -11.23 -9.24 10.53
N ARG A 70 -11.17 -8.51 11.65
CA ARG A 70 -11.84 -8.91 12.90
C ARG A 70 -13.35 -8.93 12.76
N GLU A 71 -13.93 -7.93 12.10
CA GLU A 71 -15.37 -7.87 11.87
C GLU A 71 -15.84 -8.97 10.92
N GLY A 72 -15.05 -9.29 9.89
CA GLY A 72 -15.27 -10.45 9.03
C GLY A 72 -15.20 -11.77 9.79
N ALA A 73 -14.19 -11.95 10.65
CA ALA A 73 -14.07 -13.13 11.49
C ALA A 73 -15.29 -13.28 12.42
N ARG A 74 -15.71 -12.19 13.07
CA ARG A 74 -16.89 -12.15 13.95
C ARG A 74 -18.16 -12.55 13.21
N ALA A 75 -18.40 -12.00 12.03
CA ALA A 75 -19.59 -12.33 11.24
C ALA A 75 -19.60 -13.78 10.76
N GLY A 76 -18.43 -14.34 10.41
CA GLY A 76 -18.34 -15.73 9.99
C GLY A 76 -18.49 -16.73 11.14
N THR A 77 -18.02 -16.40 12.35
CA THR A 77 -18.11 -17.31 13.51
C THR A 77 -19.50 -17.45 14.09
N ILE A 78 -20.37 -16.46 13.90
CA ILE A 78 -21.77 -16.48 14.37
C ILE A 78 -22.76 -17.01 13.32
N TYR A 79 -22.29 -17.34 12.11
CA TYR A 79 -23.16 -17.85 11.07
C TYR A 79 -23.76 -19.21 11.48
N VAL A 80 -25.08 -19.31 11.33
CA VAL A 80 -25.85 -20.50 11.72
C VAL A 80 -25.79 -21.55 10.62
N TYR A 81 -25.36 -22.75 10.98
CA TYR A 81 -25.32 -23.89 10.06
C TYR A 81 -26.74 -24.34 9.67
N ASP A 82 -27.04 -24.33 8.37
CA ASP A 82 -28.27 -24.91 7.83
C ASP A 82 -28.06 -26.39 7.49
N ARG A 83 -28.80 -27.26 8.18
CA ARG A 83 -28.74 -28.72 8.01
C ARG A 83 -29.36 -29.20 6.69
N ASN A 84 -30.14 -28.37 6.01
CA ASN A 84 -30.73 -28.71 4.72
C ASN A 84 -29.74 -28.51 3.55
N HIS A 85 -28.58 -27.91 3.82
CA HIS A 85 -27.55 -27.62 2.84
C HIS A 85 -26.26 -28.37 3.13
N THR A 86 -25.43 -28.54 2.10
CA THR A 86 -24.13 -29.22 2.22
C THR A 86 -23.14 -28.37 3.04
N LYS A 87 -22.11 -29.02 3.60
CA LYS A 87 -20.97 -28.33 4.24
C LYS A 87 -20.42 -27.20 3.37
N ALA A 88 -20.17 -27.49 2.09
CA ALA A 88 -19.60 -26.52 1.14
C ALA A 88 -20.51 -25.31 0.92
N TRP A 89 -21.83 -25.50 0.84
CA TRP A 89 -22.78 -24.40 0.72
C TRP A 89 -22.75 -23.51 1.96
N ASN A 90 -22.80 -24.12 3.14
CA ASN A 90 -22.71 -23.38 4.40
C ASN A 90 -21.40 -22.61 4.53
N ASP A 91 -20.27 -23.23 4.19
CA ASP A 91 -18.97 -22.56 4.22
C ASP A 91 -18.89 -21.39 3.22
N GLY A 92 -19.53 -21.50 2.06
CA GLY A 92 -19.67 -20.42 1.09
C GLY A 92 -20.49 -19.24 1.61
N GLN A 93 -21.59 -19.52 2.33
CA GLN A 93 -22.42 -18.49 2.96
C GLN A 93 -21.74 -17.85 4.18
N ARG A 94 -21.04 -18.63 5.02
CA ARG A 94 -20.17 -18.12 6.10
C ARG A 94 -19.15 -17.14 5.56
N CYS A 95 -18.48 -17.52 4.48
CA CYS A 95 -17.48 -16.68 3.83
C CYS A 95 -18.11 -15.41 3.21
N ALA A 96 -19.32 -15.51 2.67
CA ALA A 96 -20.08 -14.35 2.21
C ALA A 96 -20.43 -13.37 3.33
N ALA A 97 -20.85 -13.88 4.49
CA ALA A 97 -21.11 -13.07 5.68
C ALA A 97 -19.82 -12.38 6.16
N ALA A 98 -18.70 -13.12 6.23
CA ALA A 98 -17.40 -12.58 6.59
C ALA A 98 -16.92 -11.48 5.62
N LEU A 99 -17.07 -11.69 4.31
CA LEU A 99 -16.73 -10.69 3.30
C LEU A 99 -17.61 -9.45 3.41
N THR A 100 -18.92 -9.61 3.58
CA THR A 100 -19.85 -8.48 3.68
C THR A 100 -19.50 -7.63 4.89
N ALA A 101 -19.25 -8.25 6.04
CA ALA A 101 -18.89 -7.55 7.26
C ALA A 101 -17.50 -6.89 7.17
N ALA A 102 -16.51 -7.57 6.56
CA ALA A 102 -15.19 -6.99 6.33
C ALA A 102 -15.26 -5.77 5.39
N THR A 103 -15.95 -5.89 4.25
CA THR A 103 -16.05 -4.80 3.26
C THR A 103 -16.84 -3.60 3.79
N GLN A 104 -17.83 -3.79 4.65
CA GLN A 104 -18.51 -2.70 5.36
C GLN A 104 -17.59 -1.93 6.31
N ALA A 105 -16.53 -2.56 6.80
CA ALA A 105 -15.54 -1.96 7.69
C ALA A 105 -14.33 -1.32 6.96
N PHE A 106 -14.32 -1.29 5.61
CA PHE A 106 -13.21 -0.72 4.84
C PHE A 106 -13.13 0.81 4.89
N GLY A 107 -14.18 1.50 5.33
CA GLY A 107 -14.17 2.96 5.46
C GLY A 107 -13.86 3.64 4.12
N LEU A 108 -12.65 4.21 4.01
CA LEU A 108 -12.18 4.91 2.80
C LEU A 108 -11.39 4.01 1.82
N LEU A 109 -11.15 2.74 2.16
CA LEU A 109 -10.45 1.80 1.28
C LEU A 109 -11.40 1.31 0.18
N SER A 110 -10.86 1.08 -1.02
CA SER A 110 -11.67 0.60 -2.15
C SER A 110 -11.96 -0.89 -2.02
N ASN A 111 -13.18 -1.29 -2.35
CA ASN A 111 -13.60 -2.70 -2.44
C ASN A 111 -13.83 -3.14 -3.89
N ALA A 112 -13.19 -2.45 -4.86
CA ALA A 112 -13.45 -2.67 -6.27
C ALA A 112 -12.94 -4.04 -6.75
N SER A 113 -13.69 -4.65 -7.66
CA SER A 113 -13.24 -5.81 -8.43
C SER A 113 -11.95 -5.49 -9.20
N PRO A 114 -10.98 -6.42 -9.31
CA PRO A 114 -11.02 -7.85 -8.97
C PRO A 114 -10.56 -8.19 -7.54
N TYR A 115 -10.21 -7.20 -6.72
CA TYR A 115 -9.62 -7.44 -5.40
C TYR A 115 -10.65 -7.96 -4.39
N PHE A 116 -11.88 -7.47 -4.46
CA PHE A 116 -13.01 -7.99 -3.72
C PHE A 116 -14.21 -8.05 -4.67
N SER A 117 -14.87 -9.20 -4.77
CA SER A 117 -16.09 -9.32 -5.58
C SER A 117 -17.31 -9.43 -4.66
N ALA A 118 -18.32 -8.59 -4.85
CA ALA A 118 -19.55 -8.67 -4.06
C ALA A 118 -20.31 -9.98 -4.35
N THR A 119 -21.01 -10.45 -3.33
CA THR A 119 -21.92 -11.59 -3.24
C THR A 119 -22.53 -12.05 -4.57
N THR A 120 -22.24 -13.29 -4.95
CA THR A 120 -23.05 -14.00 -5.96
C THR A 120 -24.25 -14.66 -5.28
N THR A 121 -25.29 -14.94 -6.05
CA THR A 121 -26.56 -15.56 -5.59
C THR A 121 -26.36 -16.93 -4.91
N SER A 122 -25.20 -17.57 -5.05
CA SER A 122 -24.82 -18.85 -4.45
C SER A 122 -23.77 -18.75 -3.32
N GLY A 123 -23.44 -17.53 -2.87
CA GLY A 123 -22.37 -17.26 -1.90
C GLY A 123 -21.23 -16.45 -2.54
N ALA A 124 -20.57 -15.59 -1.77
CA ALA A 124 -19.55 -14.69 -2.31
C ALA A 124 -18.22 -15.38 -2.61
N CYS A 125 -17.89 -16.48 -1.95
CA CYS A 125 -16.59 -17.13 -2.09
C CYS A 125 -16.65 -18.25 -3.12
N THR A 126 -16.01 -18.03 -4.26
CA THR A 126 -16.11 -18.87 -5.46
C THR A 126 -15.10 -20.00 -5.49
N THR A 127 -14.01 -19.89 -4.72
CA THR A 127 -12.91 -20.85 -4.72
C THR A 127 -12.89 -21.62 -3.42
N ASN A 128 -13.08 -22.94 -3.53
CA ASN A 128 -13.02 -23.90 -2.43
C ASN A 128 -11.75 -24.76 -2.59
N THR A 129 -10.80 -24.67 -1.68
CA THR A 129 -9.63 -25.57 -1.64
C THR A 129 -9.56 -26.21 -0.26
N GLY A 130 -10.13 -27.41 -0.12
CA GLY A 130 -10.21 -28.11 1.16
C GLY A 130 -11.01 -27.32 2.19
N GLU A 131 -10.35 -26.88 3.25
CA GLU A 131 -10.95 -26.12 4.36
C GLU A 131 -10.83 -24.59 4.20
N THR A 132 -10.50 -24.13 3.00
CA THR A 132 -10.28 -22.72 2.69
C THR A 132 -11.22 -22.24 1.59
N GLN A 133 -11.81 -21.08 1.83
CA GLN A 133 -12.67 -20.31 0.93
C GLN A 133 -11.94 -19.04 0.52
N ALA A 134 -12.07 -18.61 -0.73
CA ALA A 134 -11.49 -17.35 -1.17
C ALA A 134 -12.44 -16.55 -2.08
N ASN A 135 -12.30 -15.22 -2.01
CA ASN A 135 -12.89 -14.26 -2.91
C ASN A 135 -11.88 -13.12 -3.14
N GLY A 136 -11.23 -13.14 -4.30
CA GLY A 136 -10.18 -12.17 -4.62
C GLY A 136 -9.06 -12.22 -3.59
N ASP A 137 -8.81 -11.07 -2.94
CA ASP A 137 -7.78 -10.88 -1.93
C ASP A 137 -8.27 -11.17 -0.49
N LEU A 138 -9.51 -11.65 -0.31
CA LEU A 138 -10.01 -12.22 0.95
C LEU A 138 -9.91 -13.75 0.95
N THR A 139 -9.37 -14.32 2.04
CA THR A 139 -9.40 -15.75 2.29
C THR A 139 -9.94 -16.06 3.68
N VAL A 140 -10.75 -17.12 3.77
CA VAL A 140 -11.30 -17.66 5.02
C VAL A 140 -10.85 -19.10 5.12
N ALA A 141 -10.17 -19.47 6.19
CA ALA A 141 -9.73 -20.84 6.45
C ALA A 141 -10.23 -21.35 7.78
N TYR A 142 -10.47 -22.67 7.86
CA TYR A 142 -10.88 -23.35 9.07
C TYR A 142 -9.83 -24.36 9.52
N CYS A 143 -9.43 -24.31 10.79
CA CYS A 143 -8.46 -25.22 11.37
C CYS A 143 -8.81 -25.62 12.80
N ALA A 144 -8.34 -26.80 13.22
CA ALA A 144 -8.49 -27.30 14.58
C ALA A 144 -7.51 -26.62 15.56
N SER A 145 -6.32 -26.25 15.09
CA SER A 145 -5.27 -25.60 15.87
C SER A 145 -4.38 -24.73 14.99
N LEU A 146 -3.71 -23.75 15.59
CA LEU A 146 -2.66 -22.96 14.97
C LEU A 146 -1.43 -22.92 15.88
N ALA A 147 -0.23 -23.00 15.30
CA ALA A 147 1.01 -22.79 16.05
C ALA A 147 1.20 -21.31 16.45
N THR A 148 0.79 -20.40 15.56
CA THR A 148 0.76 -18.95 15.79
C THR A 148 -0.46 -18.35 15.09
N PRO A 149 -0.99 -17.18 15.50
CA PRO A 149 -2.17 -16.58 14.86
C PRO A 149 -2.01 -16.25 13.37
N THR A 150 -0.77 -16.28 12.85
CA THR A 150 -0.43 -16.03 11.44
C THR A 150 0.05 -17.27 10.70
N SER A 151 0.08 -18.45 11.34
CA SER A 151 0.47 -19.68 10.65
C SER A 151 -0.58 -20.05 9.59
N ALA A 152 -0.14 -20.75 8.54
CA ALA A 152 -1.04 -21.29 7.53
C ALA A 152 -2.12 -22.18 8.18
N CYS A 153 -3.36 -22.01 7.75
CA CYS A 153 -4.54 -22.69 8.26
C CYS A 153 -5.35 -23.22 7.06
N PRO A 154 -5.76 -24.50 7.07
CA PRO A 154 -5.07 -25.61 7.77
C PRO A 154 -3.65 -25.82 7.21
N ASN A 155 -2.78 -26.48 7.97
CA ASN A 155 -1.45 -26.86 7.49
C ASN A 155 -1.60 -28.09 6.58
N SER A 156 -1.26 -27.95 5.29
CA SER A 156 -1.34 -29.05 4.32
C SER A 156 -0.41 -30.22 4.63
N LEU A 157 0.60 -30.02 5.48
CA LEU A 157 1.56 -31.04 5.91
C LEU A 157 1.12 -31.80 7.17
N ASP A 158 0.07 -31.32 7.87
CA ASP A 158 -0.41 -31.93 9.11
C ASP A 158 -1.94 -32.04 9.12
N PRO A 159 -2.50 -33.25 8.91
CA PRO A 159 -3.95 -33.44 8.85
C PRO A 159 -4.65 -33.16 10.18
N THR A 160 -3.93 -33.17 11.31
CA THR A 160 -4.52 -32.86 12.63
C THR A 160 -4.94 -31.40 12.77
N THR A 161 -4.44 -30.53 11.89
CA THR A 161 -4.82 -29.12 11.85
C THR A 161 -6.12 -28.87 11.08
N THR A 162 -6.68 -29.88 10.40
CA THR A 162 -7.95 -29.74 9.66
C THR A 162 -9.15 -29.77 10.61
N CYS A 163 -10.13 -28.90 10.35
CA CYS A 163 -11.37 -28.85 11.13
C CYS A 163 -12.32 -29.97 10.69
N ALA A 164 -12.50 -30.98 11.55
CA ALA A 164 -13.34 -32.16 11.29
C ALA A 164 -14.87 -31.93 11.28
N PRO A 165 -15.49 -31.11 12.16
CA PRO A 165 -16.95 -30.99 12.18
C PRO A 165 -17.49 -30.16 11.00
N ASP A 166 -18.54 -30.65 10.33
CA ASP A 166 -19.22 -29.93 9.24
C ASP A 166 -19.84 -28.60 9.69
N THR A 167 -20.26 -28.53 10.95
CA THR A 167 -20.81 -27.30 11.56
C THR A 167 -19.73 -26.27 11.87
N ARG A 168 -18.45 -26.64 11.79
CA ARG A 168 -17.28 -25.82 12.18
C ARG A 168 -17.22 -25.43 13.64
N GLN A 169 -18.19 -25.86 14.45
CA GLN A 169 -18.29 -25.46 15.85
C GLN A 169 -17.05 -25.89 16.64
N GLY A 170 -16.47 -24.96 17.39
CA GLY A 170 -15.23 -25.17 18.15
C GLY A 170 -13.94 -25.08 17.32
N CYS A 171 -14.03 -24.95 15.99
CA CYS A 171 -12.85 -24.73 15.15
C CYS A 171 -12.43 -23.26 15.14
N LEU A 172 -11.16 -23.03 14.80
CA LEU A 172 -10.61 -21.70 14.55
C LEU A 172 -10.92 -21.30 13.12
N MET A 173 -11.54 -20.14 12.95
CA MET A 173 -11.73 -19.48 11.67
C MET A 173 -10.69 -18.36 11.52
N GLN A 174 -9.85 -18.45 10.50
CA GLN A 174 -8.88 -17.43 10.14
C GLN A 174 -9.38 -16.65 8.92
N VAL A 175 -9.57 -15.35 9.08
CA VAL A 175 -9.88 -14.42 7.99
C VAL A 175 -8.63 -13.64 7.65
N SER A 176 -8.19 -13.72 6.41
CA SER A 176 -7.04 -12.97 5.90
C SER A 176 -7.48 -12.02 4.81
N LEU A 177 -7.01 -10.78 4.90
CA LEU A 177 -7.21 -9.75 3.88
C LEU A 177 -5.86 -9.35 3.31
N THR A 178 -5.78 -9.29 1.98
CA THR A 178 -4.65 -8.71 1.27
C THR A 178 -5.12 -7.40 0.63
N TYR A 179 -4.37 -6.32 0.79
CA TYR A 179 -4.68 -5.03 0.18
C TYR A 179 -3.46 -4.50 -0.55
N ARG A 180 -3.68 -3.98 -1.77
CA ARG A 180 -2.61 -3.48 -2.63
C ARG A 180 -2.79 -1.98 -2.85
N SER A 181 -1.78 -1.21 -2.49
CA SER A 181 -1.79 0.26 -2.62
C SER A 181 -0.63 0.75 -3.47
N ASP A 182 -0.89 1.78 -4.27
CA ASP A 182 0.16 2.46 -5.04
C ASP A 182 0.93 3.45 -4.17
N ILE A 183 2.25 3.36 -4.20
CA ILE A 183 3.14 4.28 -3.50
C ILE A 183 3.65 5.33 -4.48
N ILE A 184 3.29 6.59 -4.23
CA ILE A 184 3.75 7.75 -5.00
C ILE A 184 5.23 8.09 -4.74
N VAL A 185 5.72 7.98 -3.49
CA VAL A 185 7.12 8.33 -3.18
C VAL A 185 8.08 7.19 -3.57
N PRO A 186 8.99 7.41 -4.54
CA PRO A 186 9.78 6.32 -5.13
C PRO A 186 10.76 5.66 -4.14
N PHE A 187 11.30 6.43 -3.19
CA PHE A 187 12.34 5.94 -2.27
C PHE A 187 11.82 4.99 -1.19
N ILE A 188 10.57 5.15 -0.72
CA ILE A 188 10.04 4.30 0.36
C ILE A 188 9.73 2.90 -0.15
N GLY A 189 9.26 2.78 -1.39
CA GLY A 189 8.82 1.48 -1.88
C GLY A 189 9.95 0.45 -1.98
N GLN A 190 11.23 0.84 -2.06
CA GLN A 190 12.34 -0.14 -2.08
C GLN A 190 12.56 -0.85 -0.73
N LEU A 191 12.05 -0.30 0.37
CA LEU A 191 12.18 -0.88 1.71
C LEU A 191 11.01 -1.81 2.07
N LEU A 192 9.97 -1.87 1.23
CA LEU A 192 8.70 -2.51 1.54
C LEU A 192 8.39 -3.69 0.62
N THR A 193 7.66 -4.69 1.14
CA THR A 193 7.24 -5.86 0.37
C THR A 193 6.32 -5.45 -0.77
N ARG A 194 6.74 -5.77 -2.01
CA ARG A 194 5.98 -5.49 -3.23
C ARG A 194 5.44 -6.76 -3.85
N ASP A 195 4.36 -6.62 -4.62
CA ASP A 195 3.95 -7.65 -5.57
C ASP A 195 4.79 -7.58 -6.86
N THR A 196 4.52 -8.53 -7.78
CA THR A 196 5.16 -8.61 -9.10
C THR A 196 4.92 -7.37 -9.97
N ASN A 197 3.92 -6.55 -9.64
CA ASN A 197 3.58 -5.32 -10.36
C ASN A 197 4.13 -4.06 -9.64
N GLY A 198 4.94 -4.25 -8.59
CA GLY A 198 5.59 -3.17 -7.87
C GLY A 198 4.69 -2.41 -6.87
N ARG A 199 3.47 -2.90 -6.61
CA ARG A 199 2.53 -2.30 -5.65
C ARG A 199 2.86 -2.76 -4.24
N PHE A 200 2.62 -1.90 -3.26
CA PHE A 200 2.80 -2.28 -1.86
C PHE A 200 1.65 -3.15 -1.38
N VAL A 201 1.99 -4.23 -0.68
CA VAL A 201 1.02 -5.23 -0.22
C VAL A 201 0.94 -5.22 1.31
N GLN A 202 -0.26 -4.98 1.84
CA GLN A 202 -0.58 -5.16 3.24
C GLN A 202 -1.36 -6.46 3.41
N ARG A 203 -0.94 -7.27 4.39
CA ARG A 203 -1.65 -8.49 4.77
C ARG A 203 -2.01 -8.39 6.24
N VAL A 204 -3.27 -8.65 6.54
CA VAL A 204 -3.77 -8.71 7.92
C VAL A 204 -4.55 -10.00 8.09
N THR A 205 -4.47 -10.56 9.28
CA THR A 205 -5.19 -11.77 9.65
C THR A 205 -5.90 -11.57 10.97
N ALA A 206 -7.09 -12.14 11.09
CA ALA A 206 -7.83 -12.24 12.33
C ALA A 206 -8.27 -13.68 12.53
N THR A 207 -8.12 -14.19 13.74
CA THR A 207 -8.51 -15.55 14.12
C THR A 207 -9.52 -15.49 15.25
N MET A 208 -10.60 -16.26 15.12
CA MET A 208 -11.64 -16.39 16.14
C MET A 208 -12.15 -17.84 16.17
N VAL A 209 -12.73 -18.25 17.30
CA VAL A 209 -13.37 -19.57 17.43
C VAL A 209 -14.81 -19.48 16.93
N VAL A 210 -15.23 -20.44 16.13
CA VAL A 210 -16.62 -20.59 15.68
C VAL A 210 -17.47 -21.13 16.83
N ASN A 211 -18.57 -20.44 17.13
CA ASN A 211 -19.47 -20.76 18.24
C ASN A 211 -20.59 -21.73 17.84
#